data_AF-D2DXN9-F1
#
_entry.id   AF-D2DXN9-F1
#
_cell.length_a   1.000
_cell.length_b   1.000
_cell.length_c   1.000
_cell.angle_alpha   90.00
_cell.angle_beta   90.00
_cell.angle_gamma   90.00
#
_symmetry.space_group_name_H-M   'P 1'
#
loop_
_entity.id
_entity.type
_entity.pdbx_description
1 polymer ?
#
loop_
_entity_poly.entity_id
_entity_poly.type
_entity_poly.pdbx_seq_one_letter_code
_entity_poly.pdbx_strand_id
1 'polypeptide(L)' 'LTPHEAKTLVTRMGKGSKIILIGDLAQIDNPYVDAHTNGLVFTRNRLQGQPFMAHVNLFKGERSEMAEVAANLM' A
#
# COMPACT_ATOMS: atom_id res chain seq x y z
N LEU A 1 3.66 6.56 4.02
CA LEU A 1 4.01 6.95 2.64
C LEU A 1 3.04 8.03 2.19
N THR A 2 3.54 9.24 1.94
CA THR A 2 2.76 10.35 1.40
C THR A 2 2.65 10.26 -0.13
N PRO A 3 1.67 10.93 -0.76
CA PRO A 3 1.58 11.03 -2.22
C PRO A 3 2.84 11.59 -2.89
N HIS A 4 3.50 12.56 -2.24
CA HIS A 4 4.72 13.17 -2.77
C HIS A 4 5.87 12.16 -2.82
N GLU A 5 6.10 11.42 -1.73
CA GLU A 5 7.12 10.37 -1.67
C GLU A 5 6.85 9.25 -2.70
N ALA A 6 5.59 8.80 -2.80
CA ALA A 6 5.20 7.78 -3.75
C ALA A 6 5.46 8.22 -5.20
N LYS A 7 5.11 9.46 -5.54
CA LYS A 7 5.41 10.05 -6.86
C LYS A 7 6.91 10.04 -7.12
N THR A 8 7.73 10.50 -6.17
CA THR A 8 9.19 10.54 -6.34
C THR A 8 9.78 9.17 -6.61
N LEU A 9 9.32 8.12 -5.90
CA LEU A 9 9.78 6.75 -6.11
C LEU A 9 9.40 6.25 -7.51
N VAL A 10 8.12 6.35 -7.86
CA VAL A 10 7.59 5.85 -9.14
C VAL A 10 8.25 6.54 -10.34
N THR A 11 8.47 7.86 -10.30
CA THR A 11 9.06 8.59 -11.43
C THR A 11 10.57 8.40 -11.58
N ARG A 12 11.23 7.73 -10.63
CA ARG A 12 12.66 7.42 -10.67
C ARG A 12 12.96 5.97 -11.05
N MET A 13 11.94 5.17 -11.36
CA MET A 13 12.09 3.78 -11.74
C MET A 13 12.87 3.64 -13.06
N GLY A 14 13.95 2.84 -13.02
CA GLY A 14 14.75 2.52 -14.20
C GLY A 14 14.10 1.50 -15.14
N LYS A 15 14.61 1.42 -16.37
CA LYS A 15 14.16 0.42 -17.36
C LYS A 15 14.44 -1.00 -16.87
N GLY A 16 13.47 -1.89 -17.03
CA GLY A 16 13.57 -3.30 -16.62
C GLY A 16 13.30 -3.56 -15.15
N SER A 17 13.04 -2.51 -14.36
CA SER A 17 12.74 -2.62 -12.94
C SER A 17 11.23 -2.74 -12.69
N LYS A 18 10.88 -3.30 -11.53
CA LYS A 18 9.50 -3.37 -11.04
C LYS A 18 9.43 -2.74 -9.65
N ILE A 19 8.31 -2.10 -9.35
CA ILE A 19 8.00 -1.60 -8.00
C ILE A 19 6.76 -2.34 -7.50
N ILE A 20 6.81 -2.77 -6.25
CA ILE A 20 5.67 -3.40 -5.56
C ILE A 20 5.42 -2.56 -4.33
N LEU A 21 4.24 -1.95 -4.25
CA LEU A 21 3.79 -1.22 -3.07
C LEU A 21 2.82 -2.12 -2.31
N ILE A 22 3.11 -2.35 -1.04
CA ILE A 22 2.30 -3.14 -0.12
C ILE A 22 1.93 -2.27 1.09
N GLY A 23 0.77 -2.52 1.67
CA GLY A 23 0.32 -1.84 2.87
C GLY A 23 -1.10 -2.24 3.24
N ASP A 24 -1.46 -1.95 4.48
CA ASP A 24 -2.82 -2.11 5.01
C ASP A 24 -3.43 -0.71 5.20
N LEU A 25 -4.61 -0.50 4.63
CA LEU A 25 -5.32 0.78 4.72
C LEU A 25 -5.95 1.00 6.10
N ALA A 26 -6.15 -0.07 6.89
CA ALA A 26 -6.70 -0.01 8.22
C ALA A 26 -5.63 0.23 9.32
N GLN A 27 -4.35 0.07 8.99
CA GLN A 27 -3.23 0.24 9.93
C GLN A 27 -2.38 1.45 9.55
N ILE A 28 -2.95 2.65 9.69
CA ILE A 28 -2.26 3.91 9.41
C ILE A 28 -2.01 4.64 10.71
N ASP A 29 -0.74 4.67 11.10
CA ASP A 29 -0.30 5.33 12.35
C ASP A 29 0.21 6.76 12.11
N ASN A 30 0.16 7.25 10.86
CA ASN A 30 0.68 8.57 10.50
C ASN A 30 -0.44 9.62 10.52
N PRO A 31 -0.32 10.71 11.29
CA PRO A 31 -1.38 11.71 11.43
C PRO A 31 -1.62 12.57 10.18
N TYR A 32 -0.71 12.54 9.19
CA TYR A 32 -0.78 13.39 8.00
C TYR A 32 -1.32 12.68 6.75
N VAL A 33 -1.64 11.39 6.84
CA VAL A 33 -2.23 10.62 5.75
C VAL A 33 -3.32 9.71 6.29
N ASP A 34 -4.32 9.42 5.46
CA ASP A 34 -5.41 8.52 5.79
C ASP A 34 -5.54 7.39 4.76
N ALA A 35 -6.54 6.54 4.95
CA ALA A 35 -6.82 5.39 4.10
C ALA A 35 -7.05 5.76 2.62
N HIS A 36 -7.42 6.99 2.31
CA HIS A 36 -7.73 7.48 0.97
C HIS A 36 -6.65 8.40 0.40
N THR A 37 -5.88 9.07 1.26
CA THR A 37 -4.88 10.08 0.87
C THR A 37 -3.44 9.60 0.92
N ASN A 38 -3.19 8.36 1.34
CA ASN A 38 -1.83 7.81 1.36
C ASN A 38 -1.25 7.53 -0.04
N GLY A 39 0.07 7.34 -0.09
CA GLY A 39 0.83 7.10 -1.31
C GLY A 39 0.47 5.80 -2.05
N LEU A 40 -0.05 4.78 -1.38
CA LEU A 40 -0.48 3.52 -2.01
C LEU A 40 -1.74 3.75 -2.84
N VAL A 41 -2.78 4.34 -2.23
CA VAL A 41 -4.05 4.66 -2.92
C VAL A 41 -3.82 5.70 -4.02
N PHE A 42 -3.03 6.73 -3.75
CA PHE A 42 -2.64 7.73 -4.74
C PHE A 42 -2.01 7.08 -5.98
N THR A 43 -1.03 6.19 -5.79
CA THR A 43 -0.32 5.52 -6.90
C THR A 43 -1.25 4.61 -7.68
N ARG A 44 -2.04 3.78 -6.99
CA ARG A 44 -3.02 2.89 -7.63
C ARG A 44 -4.01 3.66 -8.50
N ASN A 45 -4.56 4.76 -7.98
CA ASN A 45 -5.54 5.56 -8.72
C ASN A 45 -4.91 6.27 -9.92
N ARG A 46 -3.68 6.78 -9.78
CA ARG A 46 -3.02 7.52 -10.87
C ARG A 46 -2.52 6.62 -12.00
N LEU A 47 -2.14 5.38 -11.70
CA LEU A 47 -1.68 4.39 -12.67
C LEU A 47 -2.79 3.45 -13.17
N GLN A 48 -4.04 3.63 -12.70
CA GLN A 48 -5.16 2.82 -13.12
C GLN A 48 -5.35 2.90 -14.65
N GLY A 49 -5.53 1.73 -15.29
CA GLY A 49 -5.71 1.63 -16.75
C GLY A 49 -4.41 1.55 -17.55
N GLN A 50 -3.24 1.69 -16.92
CA GLN A 50 -1.96 1.46 -17.60
C GLN A 50 -1.71 -0.04 -17.78
N PRO A 51 -1.16 -0.48 -18.94
CA PRO A 51 -0.99 -1.90 -19.26
C PRO A 51 0.01 -2.63 -18.36
N PHE A 52 0.90 -1.89 -17.71
CA PHE A 52 1.91 -2.43 -16.80
C PHE A 52 1.47 -2.42 -15.32
N MET A 53 0.28 -1.90 -15.02
CA MET A 53 -0.20 -1.78 -13.64
C MET A 53 -1.10 -2.96 -13.28
N ALA A 54 -0.82 -3.58 -12.14
CA ALA A 54 -1.66 -4.60 -11.53
C ALA A 54 -1.93 -4.26 -10.07
N HIS A 55 -3.14 -4.55 -9.61
CA HIS A 55 -3.55 -4.35 -8.23
C HIS A 55 -4.16 -5.64 -7.69
N VAL A 56 -3.69 -6.06 -6.52
CA VAL A 56 -4.14 -7.29 -5.87
C VAL A 56 -4.56 -6.94 -4.44
N ASN A 57 -5.80 -7.30 -4.10
CA ASN A 57 -6.31 -7.21 -2.73
C ASN A 57 -6.06 -8.53 -2.02
N LEU A 58 -5.43 -8.45 -0.85
CA LEU A 58 -5.27 -9.59 0.05
C LEU A 58 -6.38 -9.51 1.10
N PHE A 59 -7.41 -10.34 0.95
CA PHE A 59 -8.59 -10.33 1.82
C PHE A 59 -8.40 -11.13 3.12
N LYS A 60 -7.45 -12.06 3.13
CA LYS A 60 -7.16 -12.92 4.27
C LYS A 60 -5.73 -12.69 4.74
N GLY A 61 -5.57 -12.30 6.00
CA GLY A 61 -4.28 -12.34 6.67
C GLY A 61 -4.03 -13.72 7.25
N GLU A 62 -2.84 -14.25 7.07
CA GLU A 62 -2.38 -15.43 7.80
C GLU A 62 -1.67 -14.94 9.06
N ARG A 63 -2.19 -15.33 10.23
CA ARG A 63 -1.66 -14.96 11.54
C ARG A 63 -1.33 -16.21 12.33
N SER A 64 -0.32 -16.14 13.20
CA SER A 64 -0.10 -17.20 14.18
C SER A 64 -1.23 -17.19 15.21
N GLU A 65 -1.41 -18.32 15.91
CA GLU A 65 -2.41 -18.44 16.97
C GLU A 65 -2.27 -17.32 18.02
N MET A 66 -1.03 -17.00 18.41
CA MET A 66 -0.74 -15.90 19.34
C MET A 66 -1.19 -14.53 18.79
N ALA A 67 -0.92 -14.24 17.52
CA ALA A 67 -1.27 -12.96 16.90
C ALA A 67 -2.80 -12.82 16.74
N GLU A 68 -3.49 -13.93 16.49
CA GLU A 68 -4.95 -13.96 16.41
C GLU A 68 -5.60 -13.69 17.77
N VAL A 69 -5.09 -14.31 18.84
CA VAL A 69 -5.55 -14.03 20.21
C VAL A 69 -5.28 -12.58 20.59
N ALA A 70 -4.08 -12.06 20.32
CA ALA A 70 -3.72 -10.68 20.66
C ALA A 70 -4.63 -9.66 19.97
N ALA A 71 -4.92 -9.83 18.67
CA ALA A 71 -5.76 -8.91 17.90
C ALA A 71 -7.24 -8.88 18.32
N ASN A 72 -7.72 -9.93 19.01
CA ASN A 72 -9.09 -9.97 19.52
C ASN A 72 -9.20 -9.39 20.95
N LEU A 73 -8.09 -9.35 21.69
CA LEU A 73 -8.06 -8.89 23.08
C LEU A 73 -7.57 -7.44 23.24
N MET A 74 -6.89 -6.88 22.23
CA MET A 74 -6.29 -5.54 22.22
C MET A 74 -6.80 -4.74 21.02
#